data_AF-A0A4S4CG79-F1
#
_entry.id   AF-A0A4S4CG79-F1
#
_cell.length_a   1.000
_cell.length_b   1.000
_cell.length_c   1.000
_cell.angle_alpha   90.00
_cell.angle_beta   90.00
_cell.angle_gamma   90.00
#
_symmetry.space_group_name_H-M   'P 1'
#
loop_
_entity.id
_entity.type
_entity.pdbx_description
1 polymer ?
#
loop_
_entity_poly.entity_id
_entity_poly.type
_entity_poly.pdbx_seq_one_letter_code
_entity_poly.pdbx_strand_id
1 'polypeptide(L)'
;MIPITEDVSDGFPGYEAPSSLEAWFTYLHGPLEELIGQLSHSGSVAYVELEYFGGTGDQAAAVWQHGHRTWGPEKARIGPVNQALALLGSIREPGQDEFEAVGLNQHRHLEDWLE
;
A
#
# COMPACT_ATOMS: atom_id res chain seq x y z
N MET A 1 3.91 6.54 7.47
CA MET A 1 3.80 5.32 6.65
C MET A 1 4.36 4.17 7.47
N ILE A 2 3.84 2.95 7.32
CA ILE A 2 4.36 1.75 8.01
C ILE A 2 4.93 0.84 6.92
N PRO A 3 6.25 0.63 6.83
CA PRO A 3 6.83 -0.27 5.84
C PRO A 3 6.52 -1.73 6.22
N ILE A 4 6.04 -2.51 5.26
CA ILE A 4 5.78 -3.95 5.42
C ILE A 4 6.94 -4.69 4.75
N THR A 5 8.04 -4.88 5.47
CA THR A 5 9.18 -5.68 4.99
C THR A 5 8.87 -7.18 5.04
N GLU A 6 9.73 -8.00 4.44
CA GLU A 6 9.61 -9.47 4.51
C GLU A 6 9.61 -9.95 5.97
N ASP A 7 10.49 -9.43 6.84
CA ASP A 7 10.50 -9.76 8.27
C ASP A 7 9.18 -9.40 8.99
N VAL A 8 8.57 -8.27 8.63
CA VAL A 8 7.27 -7.85 9.20
C VAL A 8 6.17 -8.79 8.71
N SER A 9 6.16 -9.13 7.42
CA SER A 9 5.21 -10.07 6.82
C SER A 9 5.32 -11.46 7.45
N ASP A 10 6.52 -12.00 7.57
CA ASP A 10 6.79 -13.32 8.16
C ASP A 10 6.45 -13.38 9.65
N GLY A 11 6.49 -12.24 10.34
CA GLY A 11 6.12 -12.11 11.75
C GLY A 11 4.61 -12.20 12.03
N PHE A 12 3.74 -12.12 11.01
CA PHE A 12 2.30 -12.18 11.22
C PHE A 12 1.83 -13.60 11.58
N PRO A 13 1.14 -13.77 12.73
CA PRO A 13 0.62 -15.07 13.13
C PRO A 13 -0.45 -15.54 12.13
N GLY A 14 -0.30 -16.77 11.62
CA GLY A 14 -1.23 -17.33 10.64
C GLY A 14 -1.02 -16.84 9.21
N TYR A 15 0.21 -16.42 8.87
CA TYR A 15 0.59 -16.21 7.47
C TYR A 15 0.32 -17.49 6.65
N GLU A 16 -0.68 -17.40 5.77
CA GLU A 16 -0.91 -18.33 4.68
C GLU A 16 -0.75 -17.52 3.39
N ALA A 17 0.02 -18.05 2.43
CA ALA A 17 0.23 -17.39 1.15
C ALA A 17 -1.13 -16.98 0.54
N PRO A 18 -1.23 -15.78 -0.07
CA PRO A 18 -2.51 -15.25 -0.53
C PRO A 18 -3.24 -16.23 -1.43
N SER A 19 -4.51 -16.48 -1.12
CA SER A 19 -5.38 -17.27 -1.99
C SER A 19 -5.56 -16.53 -3.32
N SER A 20 -5.80 -17.27 -4.41
CA SER A 20 -5.77 -16.77 -5.80
C SER A 20 -6.76 -15.63 -6.11
N LEU A 21 -7.67 -15.30 -5.19
CA LEU A 21 -8.56 -14.14 -5.22
C LEU A 21 -7.87 -12.82 -4.82
N GLU A 22 -6.59 -12.84 -4.44
CA GLU A 22 -5.76 -11.66 -4.13
C GLU A 22 -4.54 -11.51 -5.06
N ALA A 23 -4.60 -12.04 -6.29
CA ALA A 23 -3.49 -12.02 -7.26
C ALA A 23 -2.94 -10.62 -7.64
N TRP A 24 -3.55 -9.56 -7.10
CA TRP A 24 -3.10 -8.18 -7.25
C TRP A 24 -1.99 -7.80 -6.26
N PHE A 25 -1.93 -8.43 -5.09
CA PHE A 25 -0.97 -8.16 -4.03
C PHE A 25 -0.11 -9.39 -3.74
N THR A 26 1.18 -9.18 -3.49
CA THR A 26 2.16 -10.20 -3.14
C THR A 26 2.21 -10.44 -1.63
N TYR A 27 2.06 -9.39 -0.82
CA TYR A 27 2.25 -9.43 0.63
C TYR A 27 0.96 -9.20 1.42
N LEU A 28 -0.14 -8.78 0.77
CA LEU A 28 -1.43 -8.72 1.46
C LEU A 28 -1.94 -10.15 1.72
N HIS A 29 -2.23 -10.43 2.99
CA HIS A 29 -2.81 -11.69 3.44
C HIS A 29 -3.86 -11.42 4.53
N GLY A 30 -4.70 -12.42 4.83
CA GLY A 30 -5.87 -12.27 5.70
C GLY A 30 -5.62 -11.52 7.02
N PRO A 31 -4.63 -11.92 7.85
CA PRO A 31 -4.30 -11.21 9.08
C PRO A 31 -3.90 -9.72 8.89
N LEU A 32 -3.15 -9.41 7.83
CA LEU A 32 -2.75 -8.03 7.54
C LEU A 32 -3.94 -7.22 7.03
N GLU A 33 -4.80 -7.80 6.19
CA GLU A 33 -6.05 -7.15 5.77
C GLU A 33 -6.98 -6.88 6.96
N GLU A 34 -7.11 -7.82 7.90
CA GLU A 34 -7.90 -7.62 9.11
C GLU A 34 -7.37 -6.46 9.93
N LEU A 35 -6.04 -6.38 10.12
CA LEU A 35 -5.40 -5.27 10.82
C LEU A 35 -5.66 -3.93 10.09
N ILE A 36 -5.53 -3.89 8.76
CA ILE A 36 -5.84 -2.69 7.95
C ILE A 36 -7.31 -2.27 8.16
N GLY A 37 -8.24 -3.24 8.14
CA GLY A 37 -9.65 -3.00 8.42
C GLY A 37 -9.87 -2.41 9.82
N GLN A 38 -9.24 -2.98 10.85
CA GLN A 38 -9.31 -2.45 12.22
C GLN A 38 -8.77 -1.02 12.31
N LEU A 39 -7.58 -0.76 11.76
CA LEU A 39 -6.98 0.59 11.71
C LEU A 39 -7.89 1.59 11.00
N SER A 40 -8.58 1.14 9.93
CA SER A 40 -9.43 2.01 9.12
C SER A 40 -10.67 2.57 9.82
N HIS A 41 -10.98 2.10 11.03
CA HIS A 41 -12.02 2.68 11.88
C HIS A 41 -11.61 4.05 12.45
N SER A 42 -10.31 4.31 12.58
CA SER A 42 -9.79 5.59 13.11
C SER A 42 -9.48 6.62 12.02
N GLY A 43 -9.55 6.22 10.74
CA GLY A 43 -9.29 7.07 9.58
C GLY A 43 -9.04 6.22 8.33
N SER A 44 -9.08 6.81 7.14
CA SER A 44 -8.80 6.08 5.89
C SER A 44 -7.39 5.48 5.89
N VAL A 45 -7.26 4.23 5.43
CA VAL A 45 -5.97 3.54 5.30
C VAL A 45 -5.80 3.09 3.84
N ALA A 46 -4.66 3.42 3.23
CA ALA A 46 -4.24 2.85 1.96
C ALA A 46 -3.20 1.77 2.20
N TYR A 47 -3.34 0.66 1.49
CA TYR A 47 -2.29 -0.34 1.33
C TYR A 47 -1.75 -0.25 -0.09
N VAL A 48 -0.43 -0.21 -0.23
CA VAL A 48 0.25 -0.07 -1.51
C VAL A 48 1.42 -1.03 -1.59
N GLU A 49 1.59 -1.66 -2.75
CA GLU A 49 2.78 -2.43 -3.09
C GLU A 49 3.42 -1.83 -4.34
N LEU A 50 4.73 -1.69 -4.27
CA LEU A 50 5.54 -1.11 -5.33
C LEU A 50 6.65 -2.10 -5.65
N GLU A 51 6.60 -2.69 -6.84
CA GLU A 51 7.74 -3.43 -7.36
C GLU A 51 8.45 -2.52 -8.36
N TYR A 52 9.73 -2.20 -8.12
CA TYR A 52 10.54 -1.41 -9.07
C TYR A 52 11.87 -2.09 -9.34
N PHE A 53 11.88 -3.04 -10.28
CA PHE A 53 13.12 -3.65 -10.75
C PHE A 53 13.57 -3.02 -12.07
N GLY A 54 14.75 -2.39 -12.09
CA GLY A 54 15.34 -1.85 -13.32
C GLY A 54 14.54 -0.74 -14.03
N GLY A 55 13.63 -0.04 -13.32
CA GLY A 55 12.83 1.05 -13.87
C GLY A 55 11.50 0.61 -14.51
N THR A 56 11.15 -0.67 -14.42
CA THR A 56 9.83 -1.20 -14.79
C THR A 56 9.27 -1.95 -13.60
N GLY A 57 8.00 -1.71 -13.27
CA GLY A 57 7.29 -2.62 -12.39
C GLY A 57 5.88 -2.16 -12.13
N ASP A 58 5.11 -3.08 -11.55
CA ASP A 58 3.71 -2.86 -11.28
C ASP A 58 3.53 -2.25 -9.90
N GLN A 59 2.51 -1.42 -9.79
CA GLN A 59 2.00 -0.93 -8.53
C GLN A 59 0.68 -1.61 -8.26
N ALA A 60 0.41 -1.93 -7.00
CA ALA A 60 -0.91 -2.34 -6.55
C ALA A 60 -1.35 -1.45 -5.39
N ALA A 61 -2.63 -1.09 -5.36
CA ALA A 61 -3.17 -0.29 -4.26
C ALA A 61 -4.64 -0.60 -3.96
N ALA A 62 -5.02 -0.39 -2.71
CA ALA A 62 -6.40 -0.45 -2.23
C ALA A 62 -6.59 0.49 -1.03
N VAL A 63 -7.83 0.91 -0.77
CA VAL A 63 -8.18 1.83 0.31
C VAL A 63 -9.31 1.25 1.16
N TRP A 64 -9.15 1.35 2.48
CA TRP A 64 -10.14 0.96 3.48
C TRP A 64 -10.62 2.18 4.26
N GLN A 65 -11.92 2.19 4.55
CA GLN A 65 -12.58 3.17 5.40
C GLN A 65 -13.63 2.47 6.25
N HIS A 66 -13.73 2.84 7.53
CA HIS A 66 -14.75 2.32 8.45
C HIS A 66 -14.82 0.78 8.50
N GLY A 67 -13.68 0.11 8.44
CA GLY A 67 -13.60 -1.35 8.51
C GLY A 67 -13.72 -2.08 7.18
N HIS A 68 -13.93 -1.39 6.06
CA HIS A 68 -14.23 -2.01 4.77
C HIS A 68 -13.34 -1.48 3.65
N ARG A 69 -12.97 -2.35 2.71
CA ARG A 69 -12.29 -1.98 1.46
C ARG A 69 -13.26 -1.17 0.59
N THR A 70 -13.03 0.13 0.43
CA THR A 70 -13.90 1.05 -0.33
C THR A 70 -13.43 1.28 -1.76
N TRP A 71 -12.16 0.97 -2.06
CA TRP A 71 -11.58 1.05 -3.40
C TRP A 71 -10.45 0.03 -3.57
N GLY A 72 -10.24 -0.42 -4.81
CA GLY A 72 -9.26 -1.44 -5.16
C GLY A 72 -9.74 -2.89 -4.89
N PRO A 73 -8.91 -3.90 -5.19
CA PRO A 73 -7.53 -3.75 -5.64
C PRO A 73 -7.43 -3.22 -7.08
N GLU A 74 -6.52 -2.28 -7.30
CA GLU A 74 -6.10 -1.88 -8.65
C GLU A 74 -4.61 -2.16 -8.82
N LYS A 75 -4.23 -2.79 -9.94
CA LYS A 75 -2.84 -3.06 -10.31
C LYS A 75 -2.55 -2.52 -11.69
N ALA A 76 -1.55 -1.66 -11.79
CA ALA A 76 -1.09 -1.06 -13.03
C ALA A 76 0.34 -0.53 -12.86
N ARG A 77 1.02 -0.27 -13.99
CA ARG A 77 2.38 0.29 -13.96
C ARG A 77 2.45 1.73 -13.43
N ILE A 78 1.37 2.49 -13.57
CA ILE A 78 1.28 3.90 -13.19
C ILE A 78 -0.14 4.18 -12.71
N GLY A 79 -0.28 4.86 -11.58
CA GLY A 79 -1.56 5.45 -11.15
C GLY A 79 -2.11 4.95 -9.81
N PRO A 80 -2.18 3.62 -9.53
CA PRO A 80 -2.89 3.09 -8.37
C PRO A 80 -2.47 3.73 -7.03
N VAL A 81 -1.18 3.96 -6.84
CA VAL A 81 -0.69 4.60 -5.61
C VAL A 81 -1.12 6.06 -5.51
N ASN A 82 -0.97 6.84 -6.58
CA ASN A 82 -1.40 8.24 -6.60
C ASN A 82 -2.92 8.37 -6.42
N GLN A 83 -3.70 7.46 -7.00
CA GLN A 83 -5.14 7.40 -6.81
C GLN A 83 -5.53 7.08 -5.36
N ALA A 84 -4.86 6.09 -4.74
CA ALA A 84 -5.08 5.77 -3.34
C ALA A 84 -4.75 6.95 -2.41
N LEU A 85 -3.61 7.62 -2.65
CA LEU A 85 -3.20 8.80 -1.87
C LEU A 85 -4.18 9.97 -2.04
N ALA A 86 -4.69 10.18 -3.25
CA ALA A 86 -5.74 11.17 -3.50
C ALA A 86 -7.04 10.85 -2.72
N LEU A 87 -7.44 9.58 -2.64
CA LEU A 87 -8.59 9.12 -1.85
C LEU A 87 -8.37 9.28 -0.33
N LEU A 88 -7.11 9.25 0.12
CA LEU A 88 -6.71 9.57 1.49
C LEU A 88 -6.71 11.09 1.77
N GLY A 89 -6.85 11.92 0.74
CA GLY A 89 -6.88 13.37 0.85
C GLY A 89 -5.50 14.04 0.78
N SER A 90 -4.54 13.44 0.08
CA SER A 90 -3.23 14.06 -0.15
C SER A 90 -3.38 15.44 -0.79
N ILE A 91 -2.66 16.43 -0.26
CA ILE A 91 -2.58 17.78 -0.81
C ILE A 91 -1.27 17.88 -1.59
N ARG A 92 -1.33 18.30 -2.86
CA ARG A 92 -0.15 18.45 -3.72
C ARG A 92 -0.05 19.84 -4.31
N GLU A 93 1.17 20.31 -4.53
CA GLU A 93 1.44 21.55 -5.26
C GLU A 93 1.33 21.34 -6.79
N PRO A 94 1.13 22.42 -7.56
CA PRO A 94 1.15 22.33 -9.02
C PRO A 94 2.49 21.76 -9.52
N GLY A 95 2.42 20.68 -10.30
CA GLY A 95 3.60 20.02 -10.88
C GLY A 95 4.17 18.88 -10.03
N GLN A 96 3.66 18.66 -8.82
CA GLN A 96 3.94 17.45 -8.03
C GLN A 96 2.82 16.44 -8.19
N ASP A 97 3.15 15.16 -8.06
CA ASP A 97 2.17 14.09 -7.89
C ASP A 97 1.93 13.77 -6.41
N GLU A 98 0.93 12.94 -6.14
CA GLU A 98 0.53 12.59 -4.78
C GLU A 98 1.65 11.86 -4.02
N PHE A 99 2.40 10.98 -4.69
CA PHE A 99 3.53 10.24 -4.12
C PHE A 99 4.66 11.15 -3.63
N GLU A 100 5.06 12.11 -4.47
CA GLU A 100 6.03 13.15 -4.10
C GLU A 100 5.49 14.05 -2.99
N ALA A 101 4.21 14.42 -3.06
CA ALA A 101 3.60 15.35 -2.10
C ALA A 101 3.55 14.78 -0.67
N VAL A 102 3.36 13.47 -0.52
CA VAL A 102 3.42 12.80 0.79
C VAL A 102 4.82 12.35 1.20
N GLY A 103 5.83 12.69 0.38
CA GLY A 103 7.24 12.42 0.66
C GLY A 103 7.68 10.97 0.43
N LEU A 104 6.87 10.13 -0.22
CA LEU A 104 7.21 8.71 -0.43
C LEU A 104 8.37 8.50 -1.42
N ASN A 105 8.84 9.55 -2.08
CA ASN A 105 10.04 9.55 -2.92
C ASN A 105 11.36 9.73 -2.14
N GLN A 106 11.33 9.86 -0.82
CA GLN A 106 12.53 10.12 0.00
C GLN A 106 13.49 8.92 0.05
N HIS A 107 12.97 7.70 0.09
CA HIS A 107 13.80 6.50 0.11
C HIS A 107 13.37 5.49 -0.95
N ARG A 108 14.37 4.88 -1.59
CA ARG A 108 14.17 3.91 -2.67
C ARG A 108 14.07 2.47 -2.17
N HIS A 109 14.72 2.17 -1.05
CA HIS A 109 14.70 0.87 -0.40
C HIS A 109 13.72 0.91 0.77
N LEU A 110 13.01 -0.19 1.00
CA LEU A 110 11.99 -0.25 2.04
C LEU A 110 12.62 -0.21 3.43
N GLU A 111 13.83 -0.75 3.57
CA GLU A 111 14.62 -0.81 4.80
C GLU A 111 15.04 0.58 5.27
N ASP A 112 15.31 1.50 4.35
CA ASP A 112 15.70 2.88 4.64
C ASP A 112 14.58 3.67 5.35
N TRP A 113 13.34 3.17 5.35
CA TRP A 113 12.20 3.77 6.06
C TRP A 113 12.07 3.31 7.52
N LEU A 114 12.93 2.40 7.99
CA LEU A 114 12.92 1.89 9.37
C LEU A 114 13.80 2.71 10.34
N GLU A 115 14.55 3.68 9.83
CA GLU A 115 15.42 4.59 10.61
C GLU A 115 14.63 5.70 11.34
#